data_AF-A0A7X8ZID7-F1
#
_entry.id   AF-A0A7X8ZID7-F1
#
_cell.length_a   1.000
_cell.length_b   1.000
_cell.length_c   1.000
_cell.angle_alpha   90.00
_cell.angle_beta   90.00
_cell.angle_gamma   90.00
#
_symmetry.space_group_name_H-M   'P 1'
#
loop_
_entity.id
_entity.type
_entity.pdbx_description
1 polymer ?
#
loop_
_entity_poly.entity_id
_entity_poly.type
_entity_poly.pdbx_seq_one_letter_code
_entity_poly.pdbx_strand_id
1 'polypeptide(L)'
;MNSQELSAALRELGLQRGDIVLLHSSFISLGEFEGGPEAVVEAFLHVLGPKGTLLAPVFGDLGILTSVVRQHPKAVVSTAPVGTLAAIGAKAKEICEDHWKAETAHGEGTPFLKLADLGGYVCLLGVDQDRNTTLHSAEALLRLPYLGTATSKFTAPNGKRLTKVWKYYPGPHRDFIGLDHYFLESGIMTKQRIGNAEVRLLKARDMIDLCLEIGQNDPAFALCDNPNCEACVRQRADIFAHRIKTQESFRLSASSRLAGRYVPEIIDNLKANGLSAVELDFLRGRSAVSLPVDKLTGVVAEFAAAGITVSALRAPAIPADIDRMLATIRDAGISRIILPFPYFEDTLNKIIGTGMSVSFVNTGQATVDIVRMITNIRKKLSCNCSFTFNPKNFVLANESPFLYSWRVGRFIKTIVQLDILDASWDTVSTDLACGNAEIKELVSIMRCHNFSGWFTLGGGGSYPGSLKDAVRAFTNLLDTI
;
A
#
# COMPACT_ATOMS: atom_id res chain seq x y z
N MET A 1 -3.08 31.88 33.84
CA MET A 1 -4.14 30.90 34.17
C MET A 1 -3.71 30.09 35.40
N ASN A 2 -4.63 29.61 36.23
CA ASN A 2 -4.34 28.76 37.39
C ASN A 2 -5.13 27.43 37.39
N SER A 3 -4.88 26.55 38.37
CA SER A 3 -5.52 25.22 38.47
C SER A 3 -7.04 25.27 38.65
N GLN A 4 -7.60 26.30 39.28
CA GLN A 4 -9.05 26.41 39.47
C GLN A 4 -9.74 26.74 38.14
N GLU A 5 -9.20 27.69 37.39
CA GLU A 5 -9.66 28.07 36.05
C GLU A 5 -9.56 26.88 35.09
N LEU A 6 -8.43 26.17 35.10
CA LEU A 6 -8.26 24.95 34.29
C LEU A 6 -9.28 23.87 34.69
N SER A 7 -9.50 23.64 35.99
CA SER A 7 -10.47 22.66 36.46
C SER A 7 -11.92 23.00 36.06
N ALA A 8 -12.28 24.29 36.02
CA ALA A 8 -13.58 24.73 35.55
C ALA A 8 -13.73 24.50 34.03
N ALA A 9 -12.72 24.92 33.25
CA ALA A 9 -12.71 24.75 31.80
C ALA A 9 -12.74 23.28 31.36
N LEU A 10 -12.01 22.39 32.06
CA LEU A 10 -12.05 20.95 31.79
C LEU A 10 -13.44 20.34 32.03
N ARG A 11 -14.19 20.82 33.03
CA ARG A 11 -15.57 20.38 33.28
C ARG A 11 -16.54 20.91 32.22
N GLU A 12 -16.36 22.15 31.79
CA GLU A 12 -17.13 22.74 30.70
C GLU A 12 -16.89 22.02 29.37
N LEU A 13 -15.65 21.61 29.10
CA LEU A 13 -15.27 20.78 27.95
C LEU A 13 -15.96 19.41 27.96
N GLY A 14 -16.40 18.94 29.13
CA GLY A 14 -17.19 17.72 29.29
C GLY A 14 -16.60 16.66 30.20
N LEU A 15 -15.42 16.89 30.82
CA LEU A 15 -14.83 15.92 31.75
C LEU A 15 -15.59 15.87 33.08
N GLN A 16 -15.83 14.66 33.56
CA GLN A 16 -16.56 14.36 34.78
C GLN A 16 -15.72 13.55 35.77
N ARG A 17 -16.20 13.48 37.02
CA ARG A 17 -15.61 12.62 38.03
C ARG A 17 -15.75 11.16 37.62
N GLY A 18 -14.66 10.40 37.71
CA GLY A 18 -14.61 8.99 37.33
C GLY A 18 -14.11 8.76 35.90
N ASP A 19 -13.95 9.80 35.09
CA ASP A 19 -13.45 9.64 33.72
C ASP A 19 -12.00 9.14 33.69
N ILE A 20 -11.68 8.50 32.57
CA ILE A 20 -10.35 8.01 32.23
C ILE A 20 -9.87 8.82 31.04
N VAL A 21 -8.73 9.50 31.14
CA VAL A 21 -8.27 10.45 30.12
C VAL A 21 -6.83 10.14 29.73
N LEU A 22 -6.57 9.92 28.45
CA LEU A 22 -5.23 9.94 27.87
C LEU A 22 -4.91 11.35 27.39
N LEU A 23 -3.89 11.96 27.99
CA LEU A 23 -3.45 13.32 27.71
C LEU A 23 -2.25 13.33 26.76
N HIS A 24 -2.43 13.97 25.61
CA HIS A 24 -1.35 14.50 24.78
C HIS A 24 -1.31 16.02 24.97
N SER A 25 -0.12 16.61 25.11
CA SER A 25 -0.07 18.00 25.54
C SER A 25 1.16 18.77 25.08
N SER A 26 0.97 20.09 24.97
CA SER A 26 2.03 21.08 24.88
C SER A 26 1.86 22.08 26.03
N PHE A 27 2.69 21.98 27.07
CA PHE A 27 2.57 22.90 28.23
C PHE A 27 2.75 24.37 27.81
N ILE A 28 3.67 24.64 26.89
CA ILE A 28 3.96 26.00 26.40
C ILE A 28 2.72 26.64 25.75
N SER A 29 1.85 25.84 25.13
CA SER A 29 0.64 26.34 24.48
C SER A 29 -0.37 26.99 25.45
N LEU A 30 -0.31 26.66 26.75
CA LEU A 30 -1.18 27.27 27.76
C LEU A 30 -0.81 28.73 28.06
N GLY A 31 0.42 29.14 27.73
CA GLY A 31 0.98 30.43 28.15
C GLY A 31 1.44 30.41 29.61
N GLU A 32 1.34 31.55 30.28
CA GLU A 32 1.69 31.64 31.71
C GLU A 32 0.69 30.87 32.58
N PHE A 33 1.20 29.84 33.27
CA PHE A 33 0.42 29.00 34.16
C PHE A 33 0.99 29.03 35.59
N GLU A 34 0.15 29.43 36.55
CA GLU A 34 0.50 29.51 37.96
C GLU A 34 0.68 28.10 38.56
N GLY A 35 1.78 27.88 39.27
CA GLY A 35 2.09 26.59 39.89
C GLY A 35 2.79 25.57 38.99
N GLY A 36 3.11 25.93 37.74
CA GLY A 36 3.93 25.10 36.86
C GLY A 36 3.22 23.85 36.31
N PRO A 37 3.97 22.92 35.68
CA PRO A 37 3.40 21.73 35.04
C PRO A 37 2.76 20.75 36.03
N GLU A 38 3.24 20.69 37.28
CA GLU A 38 2.65 19.88 38.36
C GLU A 38 1.21 20.32 38.66
N ALA A 39 0.97 21.63 38.72
CA ALA A 39 -0.34 22.20 38.98
C ALA A 39 -1.37 21.90 37.87
N VAL A 40 -0.91 21.65 36.64
CA VAL A 40 -1.76 21.18 35.53
C VAL A 40 -2.17 19.73 35.73
N VAL A 41 -1.22 18.85 36.06
CA VAL A 41 -1.51 17.42 36.31
C VAL A 41 -2.45 17.26 37.51
N GLU A 42 -2.22 18.02 38.59
CA GLU A 42 -3.11 18.03 39.75
C GLU A 42 -4.52 18.56 39.42
N ALA A 43 -4.66 19.54 38.52
CA ALA A 43 -5.97 20.01 38.08
C ALA A 43 -6.75 18.90 37.35
N PHE A 44 -6.10 18.14 36.46
CA PHE A 44 -6.73 16.96 35.83
C PHE A 44 -7.14 15.93 36.90
N LEU A 45 -6.23 15.53 37.79
CA LEU A 45 -6.53 14.56 38.84
C LEU A 45 -7.66 15.04 39.77
N HIS A 46 -7.74 16.33 40.06
CA HIS A 46 -8.81 16.93 40.85
C HIS A 46 -10.17 16.86 40.14
N VAL A 47 -10.24 17.15 38.84
CA VAL A 47 -11.47 17.05 38.03
C VAL A 47 -11.95 15.60 37.96
N LEU A 48 -11.04 14.67 37.66
CA LEU A 48 -11.33 13.25 37.52
C LEU A 48 -11.68 12.60 38.87
N GLY A 49 -11.15 13.12 39.98
CA GLY A 49 -11.41 12.65 41.33
C GLY A 49 -10.86 11.25 41.61
N PRO A 50 -11.14 10.67 42.79
CA PRO A 50 -10.49 9.43 43.24
C PRO A 50 -10.87 8.18 42.43
N LYS A 51 -11.98 8.22 41.67
CA LYS A 51 -12.40 7.14 40.79
C LYS A 51 -11.90 7.27 39.36
N GLY A 52 -11.41 8.45 38.96
CA GLY A 52 -10.92 8.68 37.61
C GLY A 52 -9.47 8.24 37.44
N THR A 53 -8.96 8.35 36.22
CA THR A 53 -7.58 7.97 35.88
C THR A 53 -7.01 8.86 34.77
N LEU A 54 -5.83 9.42 35.00
CA LEU A 54 -5.09 10.19 34.00
C LEU A 54 -3.98 9.33 33.42
N LEU A 55 -3.84 9.32 32.10
CA LEU A 55 -2.78 8.65 31.37
C LEU A 55 -1.98 9.64 30.53
N ALA A 56 -0.72 9.34 30.27
CA ALA A 56 0.10 10.05 29.31
C ALA A 56 1.06 9.07 28.61
N PRO A 57 1.40 9.29 27.32
CA PRO A 57 2.47 8.56 26.66
C PRO A 57 3.82 8.96 27.26
N VAL A 58 4.69 7.97 27.53
CA VAL A 58 5.98 8.14 28.22
C VAL A 58 7.15 7.49 27.47
N PHE A 59 6.99 7.27 26.16
CA PHE A 59 8.05 6.81 25.29
C PHE A 59 8.81 8.01 24.72
N GLY A 60 10.14 8.05 24.84
CA GLY A 60 10.95 9.19 24.35
C GLY A 60 10.61 10.53 25.03
N ASP A 61 10.87 11.62 24.31
CA ASP A 61 10.66 13.00 24.78
C ASP A 61 9.34 13.57 24.24
N LEU A 62 8.28 13.59 25.07
CA LEU A 62 6.91 13.97 24.66
C LEU A 62 6.37 15.19 25.44
N GLY A 63 7.27 16.02 25.97
CA GLY A 63 6.92 17.22 26.72
C GLY A 63 6.89 17.03 28.25
N ILE A 64 6.82 18.16 28.96
CA ILE A 64 7.05 18.18 30.42
C ILE A 64 5.91 17.52 31.22
N LEU A 65 4.65 17.63 30.78
CA LEU A 65 3.52 17.02 31.51
C LEU A 65 3.60 15.50 31.49
N THR A 66 4.08 14.90 30.40
CA THR A 66 4.38 13.46 30.31
C THR A 66 5.38 13.04 31.40
N SER A 67 6.44 13.81 31.60
CA SER A 67 7.45 13.55 32.63
C SER A 67 6.87 13.65 34.04
N VAL A 68 6.06 14.67 34.30
CA VAL A 68 5.35 14.84 35.58
C VAL A 68 4.44 13.64 35.86
N VAL A 69 3.64 13.21 34.88
CA VAL A 69 2.77 12.02 35.03
C VAL A 69 3.60 10.76 35.29
N ARG A 70 4.72 10.57 34.58
CA ARG A 70 5.61 9.42 34.78
C ARG A 70 6.25 9.37 36.17
N GLN A 71 6.64 10.53 36.71
CA GLN A 71 7.37 10.64 37.98
C GLN A 71 6.44 10.74 39.19
N HIS A 72 5.14 10.92 38.97
CA HIS A 72 4.17 11.03 40.04
C HIS A 72 4.21 9.78 40.96
N PRO A 73 4.19 9.91 42.31
CA PRO A 73 4.39 8.79 43.23
C PRO A 73 3.37 7.65 43.11
N LYS A 74 2.20 7.93 42.56
CA LYS A 74 1.11 6.95 42.32
C LYS A 74 1.07 6.42 40.88
N ALA A 75 2.04 6.77 40.05
CA ALA A 75 2.05 6.38 38.64
C ALA A 75 2.32 4.88 38.47
N VAL A 76 1.58 4.25 37.57
CA VAL A 76 1.84 2.91 37.06
C VAL A 76 2.28 3.02 35.61
N VAL A 77 3.48 2.54 35.31
CA VAL A 77 4.05 2.54 33.95
C VAL A 77 3.82 1.19 33.29
N SER A 78 3.30 1.21 32.06
CA SER A 78 3.12 -0.01 31.27
C SER A 78 4.46 -0.65 30.89
N THR A 79 4.44 -1.96 30.64
CA THR A 79 5.65 -2.80 30.66
C THR A 79 6.22 -3.13 29.28
N ALA A 80 5.74 -2.47 28.22
CA ALA A 80 6.23 -2.66 26.86
C ALA A 80 7.37 -1.67 26.52
N PRO A 81 8.38 -2.09 25.73
CA PRO A 81 9.46 -1.22 25.24
C PRO A 81 9.02 -0.27 24.10
N VAL A 82 7.78 -0.40 23.64
CA VAL A 82 7.17 0.42 22.58
C VAL A 82 5.79 0.88 23.04
N GLY A 83 5.35 2.06 22.60
CA GLY A 83 4.00 2.60 22.91
C GLY A 83 3.73 2.82 24.40
N THR A 84 4.76 2.96 25.23
CA THR A 84 4.63 2.95 26.70
C THR A 84 3.77 4.11 27.21
N LEU A 85 2.76 3.81 28.03
CA LEU A 85 1.98 4.79 28.80
C LEU A 85 2.32 4.74 30.30
N ALA A 86 2.12 5.86 30.99
CA ALA A 86 1.98 5.92 32.45
C ALA A 86 0.57 6.36 32.81
N ALA A 87 0.06 5.85 33.93
CA ALA A 87 -1.29 6.13 34.41
C ALA A 87 -1.31 6.41 35.91
N ILE A 88 -2.17 7.33 36.35
CA ILE A 88 -2.40 7.69 37.76
C ILE A 88 -3.91 7.62 38.02
N GLY A 89 -4.34 6.79 38.98
CA GLY A 89 -5.75 6.71 39.39
C GLY A 89 -6.28 5.29 39.52
N ALA A 90 -7.60 5.17 39.68
CA ALA A 90 -8.27 3.93 40.06
C ALA A 90 -8.06 2.76 39.08
N LYS A 91 -7.89 3.07 37.78
CA LYS A 91 -7.74 2.09 36.70
C LYS A 91 -6.30 1.97 36.18
N ALA A 92 -5.34 2.65 36.80
CA ALA A 92 -3.96 2.71 36.32
C ALA A 92 -3.31 1.31 36.17
N LYS A 93 -3.50 0.43 37.15
CA LYS A 93 -2.96 -0.95 37.10
C LYS A 93 -3.59 -1.77 35.98
N GLU A 94 -4.92 -1.77 35.90
CA GLU A 94 -5.72 -2.51 34.91
C GLU A 94 -5.37 -2.10 33.47
N ILE A 95 -5.16 -0.80 33.23
CA ILE A 95 -4.82 -0.31 31.90
C ILE A 95 -3.36 -0.63 31.53
N CYS A 96 -2.42 -0.45 32.46
CA CYS A 96 -0.98 -0.62 32.17
C CYS A 96 -0.48 -2.06 32.23
N GLU A 97 -1.21 -2.98 32.87
CA GLU A 97 -0.77 -4.37 33.01
C GLU A 97 -0.73 -5.11 31.66
N ASP A 98 0.16 -6.09 31.56
CA ASP A 98 0.27 -7.00 30.43
C ASP A 98 0.47 -6.38 29.03
N HIS A 99 0.75 -5.08 28.94
CA HIS A 99 1.02 -4.41 27.67
C HIS A 99 2.14 -5.11 26.87
N TRP A 100 3.17 -5.60 27.53
CA TRP A 100 4.25 -6.37 26.89
C TRP A 100 3.80 -7.65 26.17
N LYS A 101 2.62 -8.19 26.50
CA LYS A 101 2.03 -9.39 25.86
C LYS A 101 1.31 -9.07 24.54
N ALA A 102 0.84 -7.83 24.34
CA ALA A 102 0.08 -7.41 23.15
C ALA A 102 0.83 -7.66 21.82
N GLU A 103 0.17 -8.22 20.81
CA GLU A 103 0.79 -8.54 19.51
C GLU A 103 1.31 -7.30 18.77
N THR A 104 0.61 -6.18 18.94
CA THR A 104 0.91 -4.89 18.29
C THR A 104 1.21 -3.82 19.34
N ALA A 105 1.77 -2.69 18.91
CA ALA A 105 2.12 -1.60 19.82
C ALA A 105 0.91 -0.73 20.22
N HIS A 106 -0.17 -0.75 19.43
CA HIS A 106 -1.34 0.13 19.62
C HIS A 106 -2.70 -0.58 19.52
N GLY A 107 -2.76 -1.88 19.25
CA GLY A 107 -4.02 -2.62 19.05
C GLY A 107 -4.51 -3.37 20.29
N GLU A 108 -5.08 -4.55 20.08
CA GLU A 108 -5.67 -5.38 21.15
C GLU A 108 -4.70 -5.65 22.32
N GLY A 109 -5.22 -5.54 23.55
CA GLY A 109 -4.45 -5.76 24.77
C GLY A 109 -3.50 -4.62 25.16
N THR A 110 -3.39 -3.57 24.34
CA THR A 110 -2.61 -2.38 24.68
C THR A 110 -3.39 -1.41 25.57
N PRO A 111 -2.70 -0.51 26.29
CA PRO A 111 -3.34 0.56 27.06
C PRO A 111 -4.31 1.43 26.25
N PHE A 112 -4.07 1.61 24.95
CA PHE A 112 -4.92 2.42 24.06
C PHE A 112 -6.30 1.81 23.85
N LEU A 113 -6.36 0.49 23.59
CA LEU A 113 -7.63 -0.22 23.46
C LEU A 113 -8.34 -0.39 24.81
N LYS A 114 -7.59 -0.68 25.87
CA LYS A 114 -8.16 -0.76 27.22
C LYS A 114 -8.80 0.56 27.66
N LEU A 115 -8.18 1.70 27.32
CA LEU A 115 -8.79 3.02 27.50
C LEU A 115 -10.14 3.11 26.80
N ALA A 116 -10.21 2.71 25.53
CA ALA A 116 -11.44 2.73 24.75
C ALA A 116 -12.51 1.79 25.32
N ASP A 117 -12.12 0.57 25.71
CA ASP A 117 -13.02 -0.43 26.32
C ASP A 117 -13.63 0.04 27.64
N LEU A 118 -12.90 0.87 28.39
CA LEU A 118 -13.35 1.47 29.64
C LEU A 118 -14.10 2.80 29.44
N GLY A 119 -14.45 3.16 28.20
CA GLY A 119 -15.21 4.37 27.87
C GLY A 119 -14.42 5.66 28.08
N GLY A 120 -13.09 5.58 28.05
CA GLY A 120 -12.19 6.70 28.28
C GLY A 120 -12.12 7.69 27.11
N TYR A 121 -11.43 8.79 27.37
CA TYR A 121 -11.26 9.92 26.46
C TYR A 121 -9.80 10.10 26.05
N VAL A 122 -9.60 10.65 24.86
CA VAL A 122 -8.35 11.27 24.43
C VAL A 122 -8.50 12.78 24.55
N CYS A 123 -7.57 13.42 25.26
CA CYS A 123 -7.48 14.87 25.40
C CYS A 123 -6.20 15.37 24.73
N LEU A 124 -6.36 16.27 23.76
CA LEU A 124 -5.25 16.93 23.07
C LEU A 124 -5.18 18.37 23.56
N LEU A 125 -4.29 18.65 24.50
CA LEU A 125 -4.11 19.96 25.15
C LEU A 125 -3.06 20.77 24.40
N GLY A 126 -3.52 21.64 23.49
CA GLY A 126 -2.64 22.52 22.70
C GLY A 126 -1.76 21.78 21.70
N VAL A 127 -2.22 20.61 21.30
CA VAL A 127 -1.66 19.82 20.19
C VAL A 127 -2.82 19.39 19.29
N ASP A 128 -2.49 19.00 18.07
CA ASP A 128 -3.43 18.48 17.08
C ASP A 128 -3.39 16.93 17.02
N GLN A 129 -4.12 16.37 16.06
CA GLN A 129 -4.25 14.94 15.86
C GLN A 129 -2.92 14.26 15.46
N ASP A 130 -1.91 15.01 14.98
CA ASP A 130 -0.58 14.46 14.68
C ASP A 130 0.18 14.00 15.94
N ARG A 131 -0.34 14.34 17.12
CA ARG A 131 0.14 13.83 18.41
C ARG A 131 -0.75 12.75 19.01
N ASN A 132 -1.88 12.44 18.39
CA ASN A 132 -2.84 11.45 18.88
C ASN A 132 -2.42 10.03 18.52
N THR A 133 -1.68 9.38 19.43
CA THR A 133 -1.14 8.03 19.20
C THR A 133 -2.22 6.95 19.12
N THR A 134 -3.42 7.22 19.63
CA THR A 134 -4.55 6.28 19.58
C THR A 134 -5.04 6.05 18.15
N LEU A 135 -4.78 6.97 17.21
CA LEU A 135 -5.14 6.78 15.80
C LEU A 135 -4.40 5.59 15.16
N HIS A 136 -3.20 5.26 15.66
CA HIS A 136 -2.50 4.03 15.25
C HIS A 136 -3.21 2.73 15.68
N SER A 137 -4.12 2.80 16.66
CA SER A 137 -4.98 1.67 17.01
C SER A 137 -5.86 1.26 15.85
N ALA A 138 -6.48 2.22 15.15
CA ALA A 138 -7.32 1.94 13.99
C ALA A 138 -6.50 1.28 12.87
N GLU A 139 -5.32 1.81 12.56
CA GLU A 139 -4.43 1.21 11.56
C GLU A 139 -4.04 -0.23 11.91
N ALA A 140 -3.68 -0.50 13.18
CA ALA A 140 -3.27 -1.82 13.64
C ALA A 140 -4.42 -2.84 13.62
N LEU A 141 -5.65 -2.41 13.97
CA LEU A 141 -6.85 -3.24 13.92
C LEU A 141 -7.25 -3.59 12.47
N LEU A 142 -7.12 -2.62 11.55
CA LEU A 142 -7.31 -2.84 10.11
C LEU A 142 -6.18 -3.66 9.47
N ARG A 143 -5.07 -3.87 10.19
CA ARG A 143 -3.90 -4.62 9.72
C ARG A 143 -3.36 -4.07 8.39
N LEU A 144 -3.30 -2.74 8.30
CA LEU A 144 -2.98 -2.06 7.05
C LEU A 144 -1.61 -2.53 6.51
N PRO A 145 -1.51 -2.78 5.19
CA PRO A 145 -0.39 -3.53 4.62
C PRO A 145 0.94 -2.79 4.63
N TYR A 146 0.88 -1.46 4.81
CA TYR A 146 2.05 -0.60 4.89
C TYR A 146 2.64 -0.48 6.31
N LEU A 147 2.04 -1.14 7.29
CA LEU A 147 2.56 -1.15 8.66
C LEU A 147 3.72 -2.15 8.78
N GLY A 148 4.76 -1.73 9.50
CA GLY A 148 5.98 -2.50 9.65
C GLY A 148 5.96 -3.45 10.84
N THR A 149 7.16 -3.85 11.26
CA THR A 149 7.37 -4.57 12.52
C THR A 149 8.44 -3.87 13.35
N ALA A 150 8.33 -3.94 14.67
CA ALA A 150 9.35 -3.47 15.59
C ALA A 150 9.83 -4.65 16.44
N THR A 151 11.15 -4.85 16.50
CA THR A 151 11.76 -5.92 17.32
C THR A 151 12.52 -5.29 18.48
N SER A 152 12.26 -5.74 19.70
CA SER A 152 12.96 -5.24 20.88
C SER A 152 13.28 -6.36 21.89
N LYS A 153 14.38 -6.16 22.62
CA LYS A 153 14.82 -7.00 23.74
C LYS A 153 14.48 -6.28 25.04
N PHE A 154 13.76 -6.93 25.94
CA PHE A 154 13.33 -6.34 27.20
C PHE A 154 13.24 -7.39 28.31
N THR A 155 13.14 -6.94 29.57
CA THR A 155 12.89 -7.80 30.73
C THR A 155 11.41 -7.74 31.08
N ALA A 156 10.72 -8.87 30.96
CA ALA A 156 9.31 -8.96 31.32
C ALA A 156 9.13 -8.85 32.85
N PRO A 157 7.90 -8.55 33.33
CA PRO A 157 7.62 -8.43 34.77
C PRO A 157 7.96 -9.67 35.61
N ASN A 158 8.04 -10.84 34.99
CA ASN A 158 8.49 -12.09 35.64
C ASN A 158 10.02 -12.26 35.71
N GLY A 159 10.78 -11.21 35.40
CA GLY A 159 12.25 -11.22 35.40
C GLY A 159 12.90 -11.88 34.18
N LYS A 160 12.12 -12.48 33.26
CA LYS A 160 12.68 -13.14 32.06
C LYS A 160 13.05 -12.12 31.01
N ARG A 161 14.25 -12.27 30.43
CA ARG A 161 14.67 -11.52 29.24
C ARG A 161 14.03 -12.13 28.00
N LEU A 162 13.33 -11.31 27.23
CA LEU A 162 12.62 -11.72 26.03
C LEU A 162 13.09 -10.90 24.82
N THR A 163 13.02 -11.50 23.63
CA THR A 163 13.02 -10.79 22.36
C THR A 163 11.64 -10.96 21.75
N LYS A 164 10.99 -9.86 21.38
CA LYS A 164 9.65 -9.90 20.79
C LYS A 164 9.57 -9.02 19.55
N VAL A 165 8.74 -9.47 18.61
CA VAL A 165 8.35 -8.72 17.42
C VAL A 165 6.93 -8.21 17.62
N TRP A 166 6.74 -6.90 17.56
CA TRP A 166 5.44 -6.26 17.49
C TRP A 166 5.07 -6.07 16.02
N LYS A 167 3.92 -6.60 15.62
CA LYS A 167 3.41 -6.48 14.26
C LYS A 167 2.63 -5.18 14.09
N TYR A 168 2.42 -4.79 12.83
CA TYR A 168 1.64 -3.62 12.46
C TYR A 168 2.12 -2.34 13.17
N TYR A 169 3.44 -2.18 13.22
CA TYR A 169 4.07 -1.03 13.84
C TYR A 169 3.95 0.19 12.90
N PRO A 170 3.53 1.36 13.41
CA PRO A 170 3.31 2.53 12.56
C PRO A 170 4.60 2.98 11.86
N GLY A 171 4.41 3.39 10.62
CA GLY A 171 5.45 3.98 9.77
C GLY A 171 5.66 5.45 10.09
N PRO A 172 6.45 6.16 9.27
CA PRO A 172 6.91 7.51 9.60
C PRO A 172 5.79 8.55 9.56
N HIS A 173 5.30 8.90 8.37
CA HIS A 173 4.41 10.05 8.17
C HIS A 173 2.93 9.64 8.06
N ARG A 174 2.06 10.42 8.72
CA ARG A 174 0.60 10.35 8.66
C ARG A 174 0.03 11.75 8.47
N ASP A 175 -1.17 11.83 7.92
CA ASP A 175 -1.98 13.04 7.91
C ASP A 175 -3.17 12.89 8.86
N PHE A 176 -2.87 12.79 10.15
CA PHE A 176 -3.91 12.72 11.17
C PHE A 176 -4.64 14.05 11.36
N ILE A 177 -4.01 15.17 11.02
CA ILE A 177 -4.67 16.49 11.00
C ILE A 177 -5.84 16.48 10.02
N GLY A 178 -5.67 15.82 8.86
CA GLY A 178 -6.74 15.58 7.91
C GLY A 178 -7.98 14.89 8.50
N LEU A 179 -7.85 14.14 9.61
CA LEU A 179 -8.97 13.46 10.26
C LEU A 179 -9.80 14.35 11.21
N ASP A 180 -9.29 15.54 11.58
CA ASP A 180 -9.92 16.42 12.58
C ASP A 180 -11.36 16.80 12.19
N HIS A 181 -11.62 17.01 10.90
CA HIS A 181 -12.95 17.40 10.41
C HIS A 181 -13.98 16.27 10.55
N TYR A 182 -13.62 15.02 10.26
CA TYR A 182 -14.52 13.87 10.47
C TYR A 182 -14.98 13.77 11.92
N PHE A 183 -14.09 14.07 12.87
CA PHE A 183 -14.42 13.99 14.30
C PHE A 183 -15.30 15.14 14.78
N LEU A 184 -15.15 16.34 14.20
CA LEU A 184 -16.02 17.48 14.47
C LEU A 184 -17.42 17.26 13.88
N GLU A 185 -17.49 16.88 12.60
CA GLU A 185 -18.76 16.76 11.86
C GLU A 185 -19.62 15.59 12.37
N SER A 186 -18.99 14.51 12.84
CA SER A 186 -19.70 13.39 13.50
C SER A 186 -20.12 13.69 14.94
N GLY A 187 -19.67 14.81 15.52
CA GLY A 187 -20.00 15.21 16.89
C GLY A 187 -19.27 14.42 17.99
N ILE A 188 -18.26 13.61 17.65
CA ILE A 188 -17.50 12.81 18.63
C ILE A 188 -16.36 13.60 19.30
N MET A 189 -16.02 14.77 18.76
CA MET A 189 -15.00 15.68 19.28
C MET A 189 -15.59 17.01 19.73
N THR A 190 -15.31 17.37 20.98
CA THR A 190 -15.51 18.74 21.48
C THR A 190 -14.20 19.51 21.37
N LYS A 191 -14.29 20.79 21.00
CA LYS A 191 -13.14 21.67 20.83
C LYS A 191 -13.39 23.00 21.56
N GLN A 192 -12.46 23.38 22.44
CA GLN A 192 -12.54 24.63 23.22
C GLN A 192 -11.17 25.27 23.36
N ARG A 193 -11.12 26.59 23.52
CA ARG A 193 -9.89 27.28 23.92
C ARG A 193 -9.82 27.36 25.45
N ILE A 194 -8.73 26.85 26.02
CA ILE A 194 -8.43 26.90 27.46
C ILE A 194 -7.11 27.64 27.63
N GLY A 195 -7.17 28.88 28.14
CA GLY A 195 -6.03 29.79 28.15
C GLY A 195 -5.64 30.11 26.71
N ASN A 196 -4.36 29.95 26.38
CA ASN A 196 -3.88 30.09 25.00
C ASN A 196 -3.97 28.79 24.18
N ALA A 197 -4.28 27.66 24.83
CA ALA A 197 -4.28 26.35 24.21
C ALA A 197 -5.62 26.06 23.54
N GLU A 198 -5.58 25.52 22.32
CA GLU A 198 -6.72 24.85 21.73
C GLU A 198 -6.78 23.41 22.24
N VAL A 199 -7.92 23.02 22.82
CA VAL A 199 -8.10 21.73 23.47
C VAL A 199 -9.17 20.94 22.76
N ARG A 200 -8.85 19.68 22.44
CA ARG A 200 -9.78 18.70 21.87
C ARG A 200 -10.05 17.60 22.87
N LEU A 201 -11.30 17.17 22.98
CA LEU A 201 -11.70 16.02 23.79
C LEU A 201 -12.53 15.07 22.93
N LEU A 202 -12.11 13.82 22.85
CA LEU A 202 -12.75 12.78 22.04
C LEU A 202 -12.99 11.52 22.88
N LYS A 203 -14.12 10.85 22.67
CA LYS A 203 -14.30 9.47 23.16
C LYS A 203 -13.38 8.53 22.37
N ALA A 204 -12.53 7.78 23.08
CA ALA A 204 -11.52 6.95 22.43
C ALA A 204 -12.14 5.84 21.57
N ARG A 205 -13.22 5.21 22.06
CA ARG A 205 -13.95 4.16 21.34
C ARG A 205 -14.58 4.71 20.05
N ASP A 206 -15.35 5.79 20.16
CA ASP A 206 -16.05 6.40 19.02
C ASP A 206 -15.08 6.86 17.92
N MET A 207 -13.93 7.43 18.32
CA MET A 207 -12.87 7.82 17.38
C MET A 207 -12.25 6.61 16.67
N ILE A 208 -11.95 5.53 17.39
CA ILE A 208 -11.42 4.30 16.78
C ILE A 208 -12.45 3.73 15.82
N ASP A 209 -13.70 3.59 16.24
CA ASP A 209 -14.76 2.97 15.44
C ASP A 209 -15.03 3.77 14.15
N LEU A 210 -15.05 5.10 14.20
CA LEU A 210 -15.16 5.93 12.99
C LEU A 210 -13.94 5.77 12.06
N CYS A 211 -12.73 5.71 12.60
CA CYS A 211 -11.53 5.46 11.79
C CYS A 211 -11.55 4.06 11.16
N LEU A 212 -12.12 3.05 11.84
CA LEU A 212 -12.29 1.71 11.27
C LEU A 212 -13.29 1.75 10.11
N GLU A 213 -14.39 2.47 10.23
CA GLU A 213 -15.38 2.64 9.15
C GLU A 213 -14.76 3.32 7.92
N ILE A 214 -14.03 4.43 8.13
CA ILE A 214 -13.34 5.13 7.04
C ILE A 214 -12.28 4.22 6.43
N GLY A 215 -11.43 3.61 7.25
CA GLY A 215 -10.28 2.83 6.79
C GLY A 215 -10.63 1.48 6.15
N GLN A 216 -11.82 0.92 6.41
CA GLN A 216 -12.34 -0.23 5.68
C GLN A 216 -12.63 0.09 4.20
N ASN A 217 -13.08 1.32 3.93
CA ASN A 217 -13.39 1.79 2.58
C ASN A 217 -12.17 2.41 1.89
N ASP A 218 -11.35 3.13 2.64
CA ASP A 218 -10.11 3.73 2.16
C ASP A 218 -8.92 3.35 3.06
N PRO A 219 -8.15 2.30 2.72
CA PRO A 219 -6.95 1.92 3.46
C PRO A 219 -5.89 3.03 3.54
N ALA A 220 -5.97 4.05 2.67
CA ALA A 220 -5.06 5.19 2.65
C ALA A 220 -5.56 6.40 3.46
N PHE A 221 -6.66 6.29 4.22
CA PHE A 221 -7.33 7.40 4.91
C PHE A 221 -6.42 8.28 5.79
N ALA A 222 -5.32 7.73 6.30
CA ALA A 222 -4.37 8.43 7.15
C ALA A 222 -3.10 8.90 6.41
N LEU A 223 -3.05 8.80 5.08
CA LEU A 223 -1.90 9.18 4.25
C LEU A 223 -2.19 10.51 3.55
N CYS A 224 -1.22 11.43 3.53
CA CYS A 224 -1.37 12.67 2.79
C CYS A 224 -1.43 12.43 1.27
N ASP A 225 -1.98 13.41 0.53
CA ASP A 225 -2.05 13.40 -0.94
C ASP A 225 -0.84 14.08 -1.61
N ASN A 226 0.13 14.58 -0.83
CA ASN A 226 1.32 15.24 -1.37
C ASN A 226 2.13 14.24 -2.23
N PRO A 227 2.26 14.46 -3.55
CA PRO A 227 2.97 13.55 -4.43
C PRO A 227 4.48 13.49 -4.15
N ASN A 228 5.03 14.46 -3.41
CA ASN A 228 6.43 14.52 -3.01
C ASN A 228 6.69 13.88 -1.65
N CYS A 229 5.67 13.38 -0.95
CA CYS A 229 5.85 12.65 0.30
C CYS A 229 6.25 11.20 0.00
N GLU A 230 7.55 10.92 -0.04
CA GLU A 230 8.09 9.57 -0.33
C GLU A 230 7.48 8.48 0.55
N ALA A 231 7.28 8.78 1.83
CA ALA A 231 6.64 7.86 2.78
C ALA A 231 5.21 7.53 2.37
N CYS A 232 4.35 8.51 2.09
CA CYS A 232 2.97 8.24 1.72
C CYS A 232 2.86 7.60 0.33
N VAL A 233 3.72 7.96 -0.62
CA VAL A 233 3.80 7.30 -1.93
C VAL A 233 4.11 5.80 -1.78
N ARG A 234 5.15 5.46 -1.01
CA ARG A 234 5.51 4.06 -0.76
C ARG A 234 4.40 3.31 -0.03
N GLN A 235 3.76 3.91 0.96
CA GLN A 235 2.69 3.27 1.70
C GLN A 235 1.45 3.02 0.81
N ARG A 236 1.11 3.92 -0.11
CA ARG A 236 0.07 3.68 -1.12
C ARG A 236 0.45 2.56 -2.10
N ALA A 237 1.72 2.50 -2.49
CA ALA A 237 2.25 1.40 -3.29
C ALA A 237 2.09 0.05 -2.56
N ASP A 238 2.35 -0.02 -1.25
CA ASP A 238 2.17 -1.23 -0.45
C ASP A 238 0.68 -1.65 -0.37
N ILE A 239 -0.27 -0.69 -0.29
CA ILE A 239 -1.71 -0.95 -0.37
C ILE A 239 -2.07 -1.60 -1.70
N PHE A 240 -1.65 -0.99 -2.81
CA PHE A 240 -1.94 -1.51 -4.15
C PHE A 240 -1.30 -2.89 -4.37
N ALA A 241 -0.04 -3.06 -4.01
CA ALA A 241 0.67 -4.34 -4.11
C ALA A 241 -0.02 -5.44 -3.29
N HIS A 242 -0.49 -5.11 -2.07
CA HIS A 242 -1.24 -6.03 -1.24
C HIS A 242 -2.54 -6.47 -1.92
N ARG A 243 -3.33 -5.52 -2.44
CA ARG A 243 -4.58 -5.80 -3.18
C ARG A 243 -4.33 -6.77 -4.32
N ILE A 244 -3.38 -6.46 -5.21
CA ILE A 244 -3.04 -7.33 -6.34
C ILE A 244 -2.63 -8.73 -5.88
N LYS A 245 -1.88 -8.83 -4.78
CA LYS A 245 -1.41 -10.12 -4.26
C LYS A 245 -2.49 -10.96 -3.58
N THR A 246 -3.42 -10.35 -2.86
CA THR A 246 -4.36 -11.07 -1.97
C THR A 246 -5.77 -11.17 -2.52
N GLN A 247 -6.17 -10.28 -3.42
CA GLN A 247 -7.53 -10.20 -3.95
C GLN A 247 -7.62 -10.57 -5.44
N GLU A 248 -6.51 -10.56 -6.17
CA GLU A 248 -6.49 -10.86 -7.60
C GLU A 248 -5.79 -12.19 -7.89
N SER A 249 -6.27 -12.89 -8.93
CA SER A 249 -5.73 -14.19 -9.34
C SER A 249 -4.57 -14.09 -10.34
N PHE A 250 -4.49 -12.96 -11.04
CA PHE A 250 -3.47 -12.69 -12.04
C PHE A 250 -2.20 -12.11 -11.43
N ARG A 251 -1.14 -12.09 -12.23
CA ARG A 251 0.11 -11.36 -11.91
C ARG A 251 0.16 -10.06 -12.69
N LEU A 252 0.62 -8.99 -12.06
CA LEU A 252 0.73 -7.68 -12.69
C LEU A 252 2.19 -7.36 -13.03
N SER A 253 2.43 -6.88 -14.24
CA SER A 253 3.70 -6.36 -14.74
C SER A 253 3.46 -5.03 -15.45
N ALA A 254 4.53 -4.30 -15.76
CA ALA A 254 4.47 -3.14 -16.65
C ALA A 254 5.54 -3.26 -17.74
N SER A 255 5.24 -2.70 -18.91
CA SER A 255 6.24 -2.49 -19.95
C SER A 255 7.37 -1.59 -19.43
N SER A 256 8.63 -1.99 -19.69
CA SER A 256 9.80 -1.18 -19.37
C SER A 256 9.76 0.20 -20.03
N ARG A 257 9.19 0.31 -21.24
CA ARG A 257 8.97 1.57 -21.95
C ARG A 257 8.01 2.51 -21.20
N LEU A 258 6.94 1.96 -20.61
CA LEU A 258 6.00 2.74 -19.81
C LEU A 258 6.61 3.15 -18.47
N ALA A 259 7.39 2.25 -17.87
CA ALA A 259 7.96 2.45 -16.55
C ALA A 259 9.13 3.45 -16.51
N GLY A 260 9.82 3.71 -17.62
CA GLY A 260 10.89 4.70 -17.68
C GLY A 260 11.86 4.50 -18.83
N ARG A 261 12.97 5.27 -18.85
CA ARG A 261 14.01 5.15 -19.88
C ARG A 261 15.24 4.39 -19.39
N TYR A 262 15.58 4.56 -18.12
CA TYR A 262 16.77 3.99 -17.49
C TYR A 262 16.39 3.00 -16.39
N VAL A 263 17.23 2.00 -16.13
CA VAL A 263 16.92 0.95 -15.15
C VAL A 263 16.66 1.50 -13.74
N PRO A 264 17.47 2.42 -13.18
CA PRO A 264 17.18 3.02 -11.87
C PRO A 264 15.83 3.73 -11.83
N GLU A 265 15.52 4.55 -12.85
CA GLU A 265 14.25 5.24 -12.99
C GLU A 265 13.07 4.26 -13.07
N ILE A 266 13.20 3.19 -13.86
CA ILE A 266 12.18 2.13 -13.96
C ILE A 266 11.97 1.46 -12.60
N ILE A 267 13.04 1.15 -11.87
CA ILE A 267 12.97 0.55 -10.53
C ILE A 267 12.20 1.47 -9.58
N ASP A 268 12.54 2.75 -9.55
CA ASP A 268 11.91 3.74 -8.66
C ASP A 268 10.42 3.91 -9.01
N ASN A 269 10.09 4.02 -10.30
CA ASN A 269 8.71 4.15 -10.76
C ASN A 269 7.88 2.88 -10.47
N LEU A 270 8.43 1.68 -10.65
CA LEU A 270 7.73 0.44 -10.32
C LEU A 270 7.44 0.36 -8.82
N LYS A 271 8.44 0.65 -7.97
CA LYS A 271 8.30 0.63 -6.51
C LYS A 271 7.33 1.68 -6.01
N ALA A 272 7.38 2.90 -6.53
CA ALA A 272 6.47 3.99 -6.18
C ALA A 272 5.00 3.70 -6.55
N ASN A 273 4.75 2.70 -7.40
CA ASN A 273 3.41 2.30 -7.82
C ASN A 273 3.04 0.87 -7.41
N GLY A 274 3.85 0.19 -6.59
CA GLY A 274 3.51 -1.11 -6.03
C GLY A 274 3.69 -2.30 -6.99
N LEU A 275 4.49 -2.15 -8.05
CA LEU A 275 4.81 -3.22 -8.98
C LEU A 275 6.13 -3.90 -8.64
N SER A 276 6.14 -5.23 -8.67
CA SER A 276 7.33 -6.06 -8.46
C SER A 276 7.73 -6.86 -9.71
N ALA A 277 7.20 -6.51 -10.88
CA ALA A 277 7.54 -7.16 -12.13
C ALA A 277 7.58 -6.18 -13.31
N VAL A 278 8.44 -6.46 -14.27
CA VAL A 278 8.64 -5.68 -15.49
C VAL A 278 8.74 -6.59 -16.71
N GLU A 279 8.06 -6.22 -17.79
CA GLU A 279 8.28 -6.80 -19.11
C GLU A 279 9.33 -5.95 -19.84
N LEU A 280 10.44 -6.56 -20.23
CA LEU A 280 11.49 -5.87 -20.98
C LEU A 280 11.12 -5.80 -22.45
N ASP A 281 10.83 -4.61 -22.93
CA ASP A 281 10.54 -4.33 -24.33
C ASP A 281 11.54 -3.33 -24.91
N PHE A 282 11.62 -2.11 -24.36
CA PHE A 282 12.52 -1.06 -24.81
C PHE A 282 13.23 -0.41 -23.63
N LEU A 283 14.55 -0.23 -23.77
CA LEU A 283 15.37 0.54 -22.86
C LEU A 283 16.07 1.64 -23.65
N ARG A 284 16.03 2.88 -23.15
CA ARG A 284 16.61 4.06 -23.83
C ARG A 284 16.17 4.19 -25.30
N GLY A 285 14.92 3.82 -25.60
CA GLY A 285 14.34 3.86 -26.95
C GLY A 285 14.80 2.76 -27.91
N ARG A 286 15.59 1.77 -27.46
CA ARG A 286 16.01 0.62 -28.27
C ARG A 286 15.40 -0.67 -27.73
N SER A 287 15.11 -1.61 -28.62
CA SER A 287 14.61 -2.94 -28.24
C SER A 287 15.58 -3.62 -27.27
N ALA A 288 15.08 -4.10 -26.14
CA ALA A 288 15.88 -4.80 -25.14
C ALA A 288 16.52 -6.09 -25.71
N VAL A 289 15.88 -6.73 -26.70
CA VAL A 289 16.41 -7.89 -27.43
C VAL A 289 17.69 -7.57 -28.20
N SER A 290 17.91 -6.30 -28.57
CA SER A 290 19.11 -5.89 -29.32
C SER A 290 20.32 -5.59 -28.42
N LEU A 291 20.16 -5.66 -27.10
CA LEU A 291 21.25 -5.40 -26.17
C LEU A 291 22.30 -6.53 -26.23
N PRO A 292 23.60 -6.18 -26.11
CA PRO A 292 24.64 -7.17 -25.84
C PRO A 292 24.34 -8.00 -24.59
N VAL A 293 24.80 -9.26 -24.57
CA VAL A 293 24.57 -10.23 -23.50
C VAL A 293 24.96 -9.65 -22.14
N ASP A 294 26.16 -9.08 -22.03
CA ASP A 294 26.71 -8.49 -20.80
C ASP A 294 25.80 -7.38 -20.26
N LYS A 295 25.22 -6.56 -21.16
CA LYS A 295 24.30 -5.49 -20.79
C LYS A 295 22.95 -6.04 -20.36
N LEU A 296 22.39 -7.01 -21.08
CA LEU A 296 21.10 -7.60 -20.72
C LEU A 296 21.19 -8.34 -19.38
N THR A 297 22.24 -9.13 -19.15
CA THR A 297 22.48 -9.80 -17.87
C THR A 297 22.65 -8.79 -16.73
N GLY A 298 23.37 -7.69 -16.95
CA GLY A 298 23.52 -6.61 -15.97
C GLY A 298 22.17 -5.95 -15.62
N VAL A 299 21.33 -5.68 -16.63
CA VAL A 299 19.98 -5.13 -16.43
C VAL A 299 19.11 -6.08 -15.60
N VAL A 300 19.08 -7.38 -15.94
CA VAL A 300 18.28 -8.37 -15.19
C VAL A 300 18.76 -8.48 -13.74
N ALA A 301 20.08 -8.47 -13.52
CA ALA A 301 20.67 -8.50 -12.19
C ALA A 301 20.30 -7.27 -11.36
N GLU A 302 20.27 -6.08 -11.95
CA GLU A 302 19.88 -4.83 -11.28
C GLU A 302 18.41 -4.86 -10.85
N PHE A 303 17.50 -5.34 -11.72
CA PHE A 303 16.10 -5.56 -11.35
C PHE A 303 15.95 -6.59 -10.22
N ALA A 304 16.65 -7.72 -10.31
CA ALA A 304 16.61 -8.77 -9.29
C ALA A 304 17.13 -8.25 -7.93
N ALA A 305 18.22 -7.47 -7.92
CA ALA A 305 18.74 -6.83 -6.71
C ALA A 305 17.74 -5.84 -6.09
N ALA A 306 16.90 -5.22 -6.91
CA ALA A 306 15.82 -4.36 -6.47
C ALA A 306 14.53 -5.10 -6.05
N GLY A 307 14.49 -6.44 -6.16
CA GLY A 307 13.30 -7.26 -5.88
C GLY A 307 12.26 -7.27 -7.01
N ILE A 308 12.65 -6.88 -8.22
CA ILE A 308 11.78 -6.81 -9.39
C ILE A 308 12.04 -7.99 -10.32
N THR A 309 10.98 -8.71 -10.67
CA THR A 309 11.05 -9.86 -11.57
C THR A 309 10.92 -9.42 -13.02
N VAL A 310 11.81 -9.89 -13.89
CA VAL A 310 11.60 -9.75 -15.34
C VAL A 310 10.58 -10.79 -15.80
N SER A 311 9.36 -10.36 -16.14
CA SER A 311 8.24 -11.25 -16.46
C SER A 311 8.35 -11.88 -17.85
N ALA A 312 8.95 -11.16 -18.79
CA ALA A 312 9.29 -11.61 -20.14
C ALA A 312 10.24 -10.63 -20.83
N LEU A 313 10.89 -11.10 -21.89
CA LEU A 313 11.51 -10.26 -22.90
C LEU A 313 10.60 -10.22 -24.14
N ARG A 314 10.13 -9.03 -24.53
CA ARG A 314 9.31 -8.84 -25.73
C ARG A 314 10.18 -8.41 -26.91
N ALA A 315 10.13 -9.19 -27.98
CA ALA A 315 10.75 -8.84 -29.24
C ALA A 315 9.75 -8.08 -30.14
N PRO A 316 10.10 -6.90 -30.68
CA PRO A 316 9.25 -6.22 -31.67
C PRO A 316 9.32 -6.90 -33.05
N ALA A 317 10.38 -7.66 -33.32
CA ALA A 317 10.61 -8.46 -34.51
C ALA A 317 11.53 -9.63 -34.16
N ILE A 318 11.47 -10.72 -34.94
CA ILE A 318 12.38 -11.84 -34.80
C ILE A 318 13.75 -11.41 -35.35
N PRO A 319 14.84 -11.42 -34.55
CA PRO A 319 16.18 -11.06 -35.04
C PRO A 319 16.69 -12.06 -36.09
N ALA A 320 17.56 -11.59 -36.99
CA ALA A 320 18.20 -12.45 -37.99
C ALA A 320 19.12 -13.51 -37.34
N ASP A 321 19.81 -13.15 -36.26
CA ASP A 321 20.71 -14.03 -35.51
C ASP A 321 20.00 -14.60 -34.26
N ILE A 322 19.21 -15.66 -34.50
CA ILE A 322 18.41 -16.33 -33.46
C ILE A 322 19.30 -17.04 -32.44
N ASP A 323 20.40 -17.66 -32.87
CA ASP A 323 21.26 -18.43 -31.98
C ASP A 323 21.94 -17.51 -30.97
N ARG A 324 22.42 -16.34 -31.41
CA ARG A 324 22.92 -15.29 -30.50
C ARG A 324 21.84 -14.76 -29.58
N MET A 325 20.63 -14.49 -30.10
CA MET A 325 19.51 -14.04 -29.26
C MET A 325 19.22 -15.06 -28.15
N LEU A 326 19.07 -16.34 -28.50
CA LEU A 326 18.78 -17.40 -27.54
C LEU A 326 19.87 -17.59 -26.50
N ALA A 327 21.14 -17.54 -26.90
CA ALA A 327 22.26 -17.54 -25.97
C ALA A 327 22.18 -16.35 -25.00
N THR A 328 21.93 -15.15 -25.54
CA THR A 328 21.80 -13.91 -24.75
C THR A 328 20.70 -14.01 -23.70
N ILE A 329 19.52 -14.51 -24.08
CA ILE A 329 18.36 -14.59 -23.19
C ILE A 329 18.60 -15.62 -22.07
N ARG A 330 19.14 -16.78 -22.43
CA ARG A 330 19.48 -17.84 -21.46
C ARG A 330 20.53 -17.35 -20.47
N ASP A 331 21.59 -16.72 -20.95
CA ASP A 331 22.70 -16.24 -20.11
C ASP A 331 22.28 -15.03 -19.24
N ALA A 332 21.25 -14.29 -19.66
CA ALA A 332 20.60 -13.26 -18.83
C ALA A 332 19.58 -13.82 -17.82
N GLY A 333 19.31 -15.14 -17.83
CA GLY A 333 18.39 -15.78 -16.89
C GLY A 333 16.91 -15.52 -17.16
N ILE A 334 16.55 -15.08 -18.37
CA ILE A 334 15.16 -14.81 -18.74
C ILE A 334 14.51 -16.10 -19.26
N SER A 335 13.39 -16.51 -18.68
CA SER A 335 12.73 -17.78 -18.96
C SER A 335 11.56 -17.69 -19.96
N ARG A 336 11.12 -16.47 -20.31
CA ARG A 336 9.95 -16.22 -21.16
C ARG A 336 10.23 -15.16 -22.22
N ILE A 337 9.87 -15.48 -23.47
CA ILE A 337 9.96 -14.57 -24.62
C ILE A 337 8.57 -14.35 -25.24
N ILE A 338 8.29 -13.12 -25.64
CA ILE A 338 7.10 -12.74 -26.41
C ILE A 338 7.53 -12.37 -27.82
N LEU A 339 6.96 -13.04 -28.82
CA LEU A 339 7.30 -12.88 -30.23
C LEU A 339 6.08 -12.45 -31.07
N PRO A 340 6.26 -11.61 -32.09
CA PRO A 340 5.18 -11.23 -33.00
C PRO A 340 4.85 -12.36 -33.97
N PHE A 341 3.62 -12.37 -34.50
CA PHE A 341 3.28 -13.12 -35.70
C PHE A 341 3.72 -12.38 -36.99
N PRO A 342 4.02 -13.09 -38.10
CA PRO A 342 4.14 -14.55 -38.24
C PRO A 342 5.54 -15.08 -37.87
N TYR A 343 5.65 -16.42 -37.73
CA TYR A 343 6.87 -17.14 -37.31
C TYR A 343 7.44 -18.03 -38.44
N PHE A 344 8.67 -18.51 -38.27
CA PHE A 344 9.29 -19.54 -39.12
C PHE A 344 9.51 -20.84 -38.33
N GLU A 345 9.20 -21.99 -38.92
CA GLU A 345 9.21 -23.30 -38.23
C GLU A 345 10.59 -23.66 -37.67
N ASP A 346 11.66 -23.46 -38.45
CA ASP A 346 13.03 -23.72 -38.02
C ASP A 346 13.45 -22.84 -36.84
N THR A 347 13.08 -21.56 -36.89
CA THR A 347 13.29 -20.62 -35.79
C THR A 347 12.59 -21.09 -34.52
N LEU A 348 11.33 -21.51 -34.62
CA LEU A 348 10.60 -21.98 -33.45
C LEU A 348 11.18 -23.27 -32.90
N ASN A 349 11.55 -24.23 -33.74
CA ASN A 349 12.20 -25.47 -33.30
C ASN A 349 13.44 -25.18 -32.47
N LYS A 350 14.28 -24.23 -32.90
CA LYS A 350 15.44 -23.78 -32.13
C LYS A 350 15.06 -23.19 -30.77
N ILE A 351 14.07 -22.28 -30.74
CA ILE A 351 13.63 -21.62 -29.50
C ILE A 351 13.03 -22.65 -28.53
N ILE A 352 12.16 -23.53 -29.00
CA ILE A 352 11.50 -24.58 -28.20
C ILE A 352 12.56 -25.54 -27.64
N GLY A 353 13.57 -25.90 -28.44
CA GLY A 353 14.68 -26.76 -28.01
C GLY A 353 15.48 -26.20 -26.82
N THR A 354 15.38 -24.92 -26.50
CA THR A 354 16.04 -24.31 -25.32
C THR A 354 15.28 -24.52 -24.01
N GLY A 355 14.02 -24.98 -24.07
CA GLY A 355 13.14 -25.06 -22.89
C GLY A 355 12.53 -23.73 -22.44
N MET A 356 12.74 -22.64 -23.18
CA MET A 356 12.13 -21.34 -22.90
C MET A 356 10.60 -21.35 -23.12
N SER A 357 9.88 -20.59 -22.30
CA SER A 357 8.45 -20.33 -22.52
C SER A 357 8.28 -19.31 -23.66
N VAL A 358 7.55 -19.71 -24.70
CA VAL A 358 7.26 -18.84 -25.86
C VAL A 358 5.80 -18.42 -25.84
N SER A 359 5.58 -17.13 -25.99
CA SER A 359 4.25 -16.55 -26.21
C SER A 359 4.21 -15.77 -27.51
N PHE A 360 3.18 -15.96 -28.32
CA PHE A 360 2.98 -15.17 -29.53
C PHE A 360 2.00 -14.03 -29.27
N VAL A 361 2.31 -12.85 -29.79
CA VAL A 361 1.42 -11.69 -29.75
C VAL A 361 0.87 -11.39 -31.15
N ASN A 362 -0.42 -11.07 -31.23
CA ASN A 362 -1.04 -10.60 -32.47
C ASN A 362 -0.47 -9.24 -32.87
N THR A 363 -0.27 -9.02 -34.18
CA THR A 363 0.36 -7.81 -34.74
C THR A 363 -0.49 -7.17 -35.85
N GLY A 364 -1.79 -7.46 -35.87
CA GLY A 364 -2.75 -6.94 -36.86
C GLY A 364 -3.38 -8.02 -37.76
N GLN A 365 -3.13 -9.30 -37.49
CA GLN A 365 -3.85 -10.39 -38.17
C GLN A 365 -5.29 -10.50 -37.67
N ALA A 366 -6.20 -10.93 -38.54
CA ALA A 366 -7.56 -11.30 -38.15
C ALA A 366 -7.57 -12.50 -37.19
N THR A 367 -8.57 -12.59 -36.32
CA THR A 367 -8.71 -13.65 -35.32
C THR A 367 -8.65 -15.05 -35.93
N VAL A 368 -9.32 -15.24 -37.06
CA VAL A 368 -9.38 -16.54 -37.76
C VAL A 368 -8.00 -17.01 -38.22
N ASP A 369 -7.11 -16.07 -38.60
CA ASP A 369 -5.76 -16.38 -39.02
C ASP A 369 -4.87 -16.70 -37.83
N ILE A 370 -5.01 -15.97 -36.72
CA ILE A 370 -4.30 -16.26 -35.47
C ILE A 370 -4.65 -17.67 -34.97
N VAL A 371 -5.94 -18.02 -34.93
CA VAL A 371 -6.40 -19.36 -34.51
C VAL A 371 -5.80 -20.45 -35.40
N ARG A 372 -5.79 -20.22 -36.73
CA ARG A 372 -5.20 -21.13 -37.70
C ARG A 372 -3.69 -21.30 -37.45
N MET A 373 -2.98 -20.20 -37.24
CA MET A 373 -1.54 -20.20 -36.96
C MET A 373 -1.21 -20.93 -35.66
N ILE A 374 -1.90 -20.62 -34.56
CA ILE A 374 -1.71 -21.30 -33.26
C ILE A 374 -2.00 -22.81 -33.39
N THR A 375 -3.06 -23.18 -34.12
CA THR A 375 -3.40 -24.59 -34.34
C THR A 375 -2.31 -25.31 -35.13
N ASN A 376 -1.74 -24.66 -36.16
CA ASN A 376 -0.66 -25.23 -36.96
C ASN A 376 0.63 -25.37 -36.15
N ILE A 377 1.00 -24.37 -35.34
CA ILE A 377 2.13 -24.45 -34.39
C ILE A 377 1.96 -25.70 -33.52
N ARG A 378 0.81 -25.84 -32.85
CA ARG A 378 0.58 -26.94 -31.89
C ARG A 378 0.57 -28.32 -32.53
N LYS A 379 0.17 -28.43 -33.80
CA LYS A 379 0.20 -29.70 -34.54
C LYS A 379 1.61 -30.11 -34.94
N LYS A 380 2.43 -29.13 -35.38
CA LYS A 380 3.77 -29.38 -35.92
C LYS A 380 4.86 -29.42 -34.85
N LEU A 381 4.69 -28.60 -33.82
CA LEU A 381 5.66 -28.40 -32.76
C LEU A 381 5.08 -28.98 -31.48
N SER A 382 5.76 -29.95 -30.89
CA SER A 382 5.45 -30.49 -29.55
C SER A 382 5.77 -29.48 -28.44
N CYS A 383 5.32 -28.22 -28.58
CA CYS A 383 5.59 -27.12 -27.67
C CYS A 383 4.35 -26.65 -26.92
N ASN A 384 4.57 -26.21 -25.67
CA ASN A 384 3.61 -25.42 -24.92
C ASN A 384 3.65 -23.94 -25.36
N CYS A 385 3.41 -23.71 -26.64
CA CYS A 385 3.36 -22.37 -27.21
C CYS A 385 2.06 -21.67 -26.79
N SER A 386 2.20 -20.46 -26.22
CA SER A 386 1.12 -19.69 -25.58
C SER A 386 0.77 -18.43 -26.37
N PHE A 387 -0.29 -17.74 -25.97
CA PHE A 387 -0.75 -16.50 -26.59
C PHE A 387 -0.71 -15.31 -25.63
N THR A 388 -0.19 -14.19 -26.12
CA THR A 388 -0.28 -12.87 -25.50
C THR A 388 -1.33 -12.08 -26.28
N PHE A 389 -2.45 -11.77 -25.65
CA PHE A 389 -3.56 -11.07 -26.27
C PHE A 389 -3.29 -9.57 -26.17
N ASN A 390 -3.06 -8.93 -27.31
CA ASN A 390 -2.97 -7.47 -27.39
C ASN A 390 -4.26 -6.92 -28.01
N PRO A 391 -5.14 -6.28 -27.21
CA PRO A 391 -6.45 -5.85 -27.69
C PRO A 391 -6.35 -4.72 -28.71
N LYS A 392 -5.39 -3.80 -28.53
CA LYS A 392 -5.11 -2.74 -29.50
C LYS A 392 -4.78 -3.29 -30.89
N ASN A 393 -4.06 -4.41 -30.97
CA ASN A 393 -3.71 -5.02 -32.25
C ASN A 393 -4.89 -5.74 -32.93
N PHE A 394 -5.98 -6.04 -32.20
CA PHE A 394 -7.24 -6.48 -32.81
C PHE A 394 -8.06 -5.30 -33.33
N VAL A 395 -8.03 -4.16 -32.64
CA VAL A 395 -8.57 -2.90 -33.18
C VAL A 395 -7.88 -2.52 -34.49
N LEU A 396 -6.55 -2.67 -34.57
CA LEU A 396 -5.79 -2.51 -35.82
C LEU A 396 -6.25 -3.47 -36.93
N ALA A 397 -6.69 -4.68 -36.57
CA ALA A 397 -7.26 -5.65 -37.51
C ALA A 397 -8.75 -5.35 -37.85
N ASN A 398 -9.28 -4.21 -37.39
CA ASN A 398 -10.68 -3.81 -37.52
C ASN A 398 -11.66 -4.82 -36.89
N GLU A 399 -11.27 -5.40 -35.75
CA GLU A 399 -12.09 -6.33 -34.97
C GLU A 399 -12.38 -5.78 -33.57
N SER A 400 -13.59 -6.04 -33.06
CA SER A 400 -13.94 -5.81 -31.66
C SER A 400 -13.28 -6.89 -30.78
N PRO A 401 -12.29 -6.56 -29.93
CA PRO A 401 -11.45 -7.56 -29.28
C PRO A 401 -12.21 -8.51 -28.34
N PHE A 402 -13.20 -8.03 -27.61
CA PHE A 402 -14.07 -8.84 -26.76
C PHE A 402 -15.26 -9.41 -27.53
N LEU A 403 -16.06 -8.57 -28.18
CA LEU A 403 -17.32 -9.00 -28.81
C LEU A 403 -17.11 -10.00 -29.96
N TYR A 404 -15.98 -9.88 -30.67
CA TYR A 404 -15.64 -10.75 -31.78
C TYR A 404 -14.41 -11.61 -31.47
N SER A 405 -13.23 -11.01 -31.31
CA SER A 405 -11.95 -11.75 -31.32
C SER A 405 -11.85 -12.76 -30.18
N TRP A 406 -12.21 -12.37 -28.96
CA TRP A 406 -12.25 -13.26 -27.80
C TRP A 406 -13.22 -14.42 -27.99
N ARG A 407 -14.44 -14.13 -28.45
CA ARG A 407 -15.52 -15.11 -28.64
C ARG A 407 -15.21 -16.12 -29.75
N VAL A 408 -14.76 -15.63 -30.90
CA VAL A 408 -14.43 -16.44 -32.08
C VAL A 408 -13.12 -17.20 -31.84
N GLY A 409 -12.12 -16.54 -31.28
CA GLY A 409 -10.79 -17.10 -31.05
C GLY A 409 -10.74 -18.16 -29.96
N ARG A 410 -11.68 -18.15 -29.01
CA ARG A 410 -11.72 -19.05 -27.84
C ARG A 410 -10.38 -19.10 -27.11
N PHE A 411 -9.73 -17.93 -26.97
CA PHE A 411 -8.34 -17.81 -26.52
C PHE A 411 -8.10 -18.22 -25.06
N ILE A 412 -9.16 -18.34 -24.24
CA ILE A 412 -9.08 -18.64 -22.79
C ILE A 412 -8.17 -19.83 -22.44
N LYS A 413 -8.08 -20.85 -23.30
CA LYS A 413 -7.24 -22.05 -23.07
C LYS A 413 -5.76 -21.86 -23.43
N THR A 414 -5.41 -20.72 -24.00
CA THR A 414 -4.11 -20.50 -24.67
C THR A 414 -3.45 -19.20 -24.25
N ILE A 415 -4.26 -18.24 -23.80
CA ILE A 415 -3.81 -16.96 -23.30
C ILE A 415 -3.04 -17.17 -21.99
N VAL A 416 -1.86 -16.56 -21.91
CA VAL A 416 -1.05 -16.47 -20.69
C VAL A 416 -0.73 -15.03 -20.33
N GLN A 417 -1.10 -14.09 -21.21
CA GLN A 417 -0.97 -12.67 -20.94
C GLN A 417 -2.04 -11.86 -21.67
N LEU A 418 -2.57 -10.85 -20.99
CA LEU A 418 -3.34 -9.76 -21.58
C LEU A 418 -2.52 -8.47 -21.46
N ASP A 419 -2.29 -7.79 -22.59
CA ASP A 419 -1.71 -6.45 -22.58
C ASP A 419 -2.79 -5.44 -22.18
N ILE A 420 -2.54 -4.65 -21.13
CA ILE A 420 -3.49 -3.67 -20.60
C ILE A 420 -3.26 -2.34 -21.31
N LEU A 421 -4.05 -2.14 -22.36
CA LEU A 421 -4.04 -0.99 -23.26
C LEU A 421 -5.44 -0.76 -23.80
N ASP A 422 -5.71 0.47 -24.21
CA ASP A 422 -6.89 0.82 -24.99
C ASP A 422 -6.52 1.71 -26.18
N ALA A 423 -7.35 1.70 -27.21
CA ALA A 423 -7.14 2.47 -28.43
C ALA A 423 -8.44 2.66 -29.21
N SER A 424 -8.59 3.81 -29.86
CA SER A 424 -9.66 4.07 -30.83
C SER A 424 -9.45 3.30 -32.14
N TRP A 425 -10.48 3.24 -32.99
CA TRP A 425 -10.44 2.60 -34.30
C TRP A 425 -9.32 3.11 -35.24
N ASP A 426 -8.89 4.35 -35.08
CA ASP A 426 -7.74 4.93 -35.79
C ASP A 426 -6.38 4.58 -35.15
N THR A 427 -6.38 3.66 -34.17
CA THR A 427 -5.22 3.09 -33.46
C THR A 427 -4.47 4.03 -32.50
N VAL A 428 -5.01 5.23 -32.28
CA VAL A 428 -4.52 6.16 -31.25
C VAL A 428 -4.76 5.55 -29.88
N SER A 429 -3.74 5.52 -29.03
CA SER A 429 -3.88 5.01 -27.67
C SER A 429 -4.75 5.95 -26.84
N THR A 430 -5.64 5.38 -26.04
CA THR A 430 -6.57 6.12 -25.16
C THR A 430 -6.39 5.69 -23.71
N ASP A 431 -6.98 6.43 -22.79
CA ASP A 431 -7.17 5.97 -21.42
C ASP A 431 -7.97 4.65 -21.43
N LEU A 432 -7.80 3.85 -20.37
CA LEU A 432 -8.48 2.56 -20.26
C LEU A 432 -10.00 2.76 -20.22
N ALA A 433 -10.72 1.93 -20.99
CA ALA A 433 -12.17 1.98 -21.16
C ALA A 433 -12.71 3.24 -21.86
N CYS A 434 -11.84 3.98 -22.57
CA CYS A 434 -12.22 5.13 -23.41
C CYS A 434 -12.04 4.85 -24.91
N GLY A 435 -11.54 3.68 -25.29
CA GLY A 435 -11.33 3.29 -26.67
C GLY A 435 -12.24 2.15 -27.13
N ASN A 436 -11.83 1.51 -28.21
CA ASN A 436 -12.50 0.39 -28.86
C ASN A 436 -11.80 -0.95 -28.58
N ALA A 437 -10.81 -0.99 -27.68
CA ALA A 437 -10.09 -2.21 -27.37
C ALA A 437 -10.84 -3.13 -26.39
N GLU A 438 -11.99 -2.67 -25.86
CA GLU A 438 -12.88 -3.43 -24.95
C GLU A 438 -12.14 -3.99 -23.72
N ILE A 439 -11.18 -3.20 -23.20
CA ILE A 439 -10.28 -3.64 -22.14
C ILE A 439 -11.02 -3.93 -20.84
N LYS A 440 -12.11 -3.20 -20.55
CA LYS A 440 -12.94 -3.40 -19.35
C LYS A 440 -13.56 -4.80 -19.37
N GLU A 441 -14.16 -5.17 -20.49
CA GLU A 441 -14.83 -6.45 -20.69
C GLU A 441 -13.83 -7.61 -20.68
N LEU A 442 -12.65 -7.42 -21.29
CA LEU A 442 -11.56 -8.40 -21.28
C LEU A 442 -11.01 -8.66 -19.87
N VAL A 443 -10.77 -7.62 -19.09
CA VAL A 443 -10.31 -7.78 -17.69
C VAL A 443 -11.40 -8.46 -16.86
N SER A 444 -12.67 -8.04 -17.00
CA SER A 444 -13.80 -8.63 -16.30
C SER A 444 -13.93 -10.14 -16.58
N ILE A 445 -13.99 -10.56 -17.85
CA ILE A 445 -14.12 -11.98 -18.19
C ILE A 445 -12.91 -12.79 -17.73
N MET A 446 -11.70 -12.22 -17.75
CA MET A 446 -10.49 -12.90 -17.31
C MET A 446 -10.49 -13.12 -15.80
N ARG A 447 -10.93 -12.14 -15.00
CA ARG A 447 -11.11 -12.28 -13.55
C ARG A 447 -12.18 -13.33 -13.23
N CYS A 448 -13.31 -13.34 -13.93
CA CYS A 448 -14.35 -14.38 -13.77
C CYS A 448 -13.83 -15.80 -14.03
N HIS A 449 -12.84 -15.95 -14.91
CA HIS A 449 -12.19 -17.23 -15.21
C HIS A 449 -11.00 -17.57 -14.30
N ASN A 450 -10.76 -16.79 -13.24
CA ASN A 450 -9.65 -16.99 -12.30
C ASN A 450 -8.27 -17.07 -13.01
N PHE A 451 -8.06 -16.15 -13.95
CA PHE A 451 -6.85 -16.12 -14.77
C PHE A 451 -5.58 -15.90 -13.96
N SER A 452 -4.62 -16.81 -14.08
CA SER A 452 -3.35 -16.78 -13.32
C SER A 452 -2.14 -16.32 -14.14
N GLY A 453 -2.36 -15.85 -15.36
CA GLY A 453 -1.31 -15.32 -16.23
C GLY A 453 -0.95 -13.87 -15.90
N TRP A 454 -0.33 -13.19 -16.88
CA TRP A 454 0.13 -11.82 -16.72
C TRP A 454 -0.87 -10.80 -17.26
N PHE A 455 -1.13 -9.76 -16.49
CA PHE A 455 -1.58 -8.48 -17.01
C PHE A 455 -0.38 -7.56 -17.11
N THR A 456 -0.16 -6.94 -18.26
CA THR A 456 1.00 -6.06 -18.47
C THR A 456 0.55 -4.66 -18.86
N LEU A 457 0.71 -3.69 -17.95
CA LEU A 457 0.42 -2.29 -18.19
C LEU A 457 1.29 -1.76 -19.33
N GLY A 458 0.68 -1.24 -20.39
CA GLY A 458 1.40 -0.72 -21.54
C GLY A 458 2.06 -1.76 -22.44
N GLY A 459 1.77 -3.06 -22.25
CA GLY A 459 2.44 -4.15 -22.97
C GLY A 459 2.35 -4.00 -24.49
N GLY A 460 3.50 -3.94 -25.17
CA GLY A 460 3.57 -3.94 -26.63
C GLY A 460 3.06 -2.68 -27.35
N GLY A 461 2.71 -1.60 -26.62
CA GLY A 461 2.13 -0.39 -27.19
C GLY A 461 2.58 0.89 -26.49
N SER A 462 2.10 2.04 -26.96
CA SER A 462 2.17 3.30 -26.23
C SER A 462 0.98 3.41 -25.27
N TYR A 463 1.21 3.93 -24.07
CA TYR A 463 0.15 4.27 -23.10
C TYR A 463 0.10 5.80 -22.97
N PRO A 464 -1.08 6.43 -22.90
CA PRO A 464 -1.17 7.87 -22.64
C PRO A 464 -0.82 8.18 -21.17
N GLY A 465 0.24 8.96 -20.96
CA GLY A 465 0.66 9.37 -19.62
C GLY A 465 1.73 8.46 -19.00
N SER A 466 1.86 8.57 -17.67
CA SER A 466 2.90 7.90 -16.89
C SER A 466 2.47 6.52 -16.39
N LEU A 467 3.41 5.74 -15.83
CA LEU A 467 3.09 4.51 -15.12
C LEU A 467 2.10 4.76 -13.95
N LYS A 468 2.21 5.91 -13.27
CA LYS A 468 1.30 6.29 -12.19
C LYS A 468 -0.14 6.47 -12.70
N ASP A 469 -0.29 7.11 -13.86
CA ASP A 469 -1.60 7.26 -14.51
C ASP A 469 -2.17 5.89 -14.90
N ALA A 470 -1.33 5.01 -15.44
CA ALA A 470 -1.73 3.65 -15.80
C ALA A 470 -2.19 2.82 -14.61
N VAL A 471 -1.48 2.88 -13.47
CA VAL A 471 -1.87 2.20 -12.24
C VAL A 471 -3.16 2.77 -11.66
N ARG A 472 -3.32 4.10 -11.66
CA ARG A 472 -4.57 4.73 -11.22
C ARG A 472 -5.75 4.31 -12.10
N ALA A 473 -5.61 4.38 -13.42
CA ALA A 473 -6.66 3.99 -14.35
C ALA A 473 -7.01 2.51 -14.22
N PHE A 474 -6.01 1.65 -14.02
CA PHE A 474 -6.22 0.21 -13.83
C PHE A 474 -6.91 -0.09 -12.49
N THR A 475 -6.52 0.57 -11.40
CA THR A 475 -7.21 0.48 -10.10
C THR A 475 -8.69 0.87 -10.23
N ASN A 476 -8.96 2.04 -10.84
CA ASN A 476 -10.33 2.49 -11.08
C ASN A 476 -11.13 1.48 -11.93
N LEU A 477 -10.49 0.90 -12.95
CA LEU A 477 -11.11 -0.13 -13.76
C LEU A 477 -11.51 -1.32 -12.87
N LEU A 478 -10.60 -1.86 -12.05
CA LEU A 478 -10.87 -2.98 -11.14
C LEU A 478 -11.99 -2.71 -10.13
N ASP A 479 -12.15 -1.46 -9.69
CA ASP A 479 -13.23 -1.05 -8.77
C ASP A 479 -14.61 -1.04 -9.42
N THR A 480 -14.67 -1.04 -10.76
CA THR A 480 -15.92 -0.95 -11.53
C THR A 480 -16.39 -2.28 -12.13
N ILE A 481 -15.68 -3.38 -11.92
CA ILE A 481 -15.93 -4.68 -12.56
C ILE A 481 -15.97 -5.89 -11.62
#